data_AF-A0A7K1GGT7-F1
#
_entry.id   AF-A0A7K1GGT7-F1
#
_cell.length_a   1.000
_cell.length_b   1.000
_cell.length_c   1.000
_cell.angle_alpha   90.00
_cell.angle_beta   90.00
_cell.angle_gamma   90.00
#
_symmetry.space_group_name_H-M   'P 1'
#
loop_
_entity.id
_entity.type
_entity.pdbx_description
1 polymer ?
#
loop_
_entity_poly.entity_id
_entity_poly.type
_entity_poly.pdbx_seq_one_letter_code
_entity_poly.pdbx_strand_id
1 'polypeptide(L)' 'KDPRLGSHVTITDTRVTGDLREATVFYTVYGDDEDRASAAAGLESAKGILRSEVGRAAGVKFTPTLTFVADALPENA' A
#
# COMPACT_ATOMS: atom_id res chain seq x y z
N LYS A 1 -0.22 -12.78 10.11
CA LYS A 1 -0.21 -11.67 11.09
C LYS A 1 1.25 -11.34 11.34
N ASP A 2 1.77 -10.31 10.67
CA ASP A 2 3.20 -9.94 10.74
C ASP A 2 3.41 -9.00 11.94
N PRO A 3 4.30 -9.33 12.89
CA PRO A 3 4.62 -8.49 14.05
C PRO A 3 5.20 -7.11 13.70
N ARG A 4 5.63 -6.90 12.45
CA ARG A 4 6.18 -5.62 11.98
C ARG A 4 5.10 -4.58 11.62
N LEU A 5 3.86 -5.02 11.46
CA LEU A 5 2.68 -4.17 11.25
C LEU A 5 2.00 -3.90 12.61
N GLY A 6 2.76 -3.38 13.57
CA GLY A 6 2.22 -2.92 14.86
C GLY A 6 1.25 -1.74 14.71
N SER A 7 1.33 -1.03 13.58
CA SER A 7 0.50 0.10 13.21
C SER A 7 -0.65 -0.32 12.27
N HIS A 8 -1.86 0.17 12.53
CA HIS A 8 -3.03 -0.10 11.72
C HIS A 8 -2.92 0.64 10.37
N VAL A 9 -2.33 -0.02 9.37
CA VAL A 9 -2.31 0.46 7.98
C VAL A 9 -3.69 0.26 7.36
N THR A 10 -4.30 1.33 6.87
CA THR A 10 -5.58 1.32 6.18
C THR A 10 -5.40 1.81 4.75
N ILE A 11 -5.86 1.03 3.76
CA ILE A 11 -5.88 1.47 2.36
C ILE A 11 -7.10 2.39 2.16
N THR A 12 -6.87 3.61 1.70
CA THR A 12 -7.92 4.63 1.51
C THR A 12 -8.39 4.71 0.06
N ASP A 13 -7.47 4.57 -0.90
CA ASP A 13 -7.76 4.62 -2.33
C ASP A 13 -6.75 3.79 -3.13
N THR A 14 -7.09 3.45 -4.37
CA THR A 14 -6.15 2.87 -5.33
C THR A 14 -6.44 3.39 -6.73
N ARG A 15 -5.42 3.94 -7.38
CA ARG A 15 -5.50 4.43 -8.76
C ARG A 15 -4.69 3.54 -9.67
N VAL A 16 -5.31 3.10 -10.75
CA VAL A 16 -4.67 2.24 -11.75
C VAL A 16 -4.61 2.98 -13.08
N THR A 17 -3.50 2.86 -13.80
CA THR A 17 -3.38 3.41 -15.15
C THR A 17 -4.34 2.72 -16.11
N GLY A 18 -4.77 3.42 -17.17
CA GLY A 18 -5.72 2.87 -18.15
C GLY A 18 -5.21 1.63 -18.90
N ASP A 19 -3.89 1.41 -18.93
CA ASP A 19 -3.25 0.23 -19.49
C ASP A 19 -2.96 -0.88 -18.45
N LEU A 20 -3.39 -0.68 -17.19
CA LEU A 20 -3.28 -1.62 -16.07
C LEU A 20 -1.83 -2.01 -15.70
N ARG A 21 -0.83 -1.23 -16.12
CA ARG A 21 0.59 -1.51 -15.84
C ARG A 21 1.06 -0.99 -14.49
N GLU A 22 0.43 0.06 -13.99
CA GLU A 22 0.81 0.69 -12.72
C GLU A 22 -0.42 0.89 -11.84
N ALA A 23 -0.23 0.67 -10.54
CA ALA A 23 -1.23 0.92 -9.53
C ALA A 23 -0.61 1.66 -8.35
N THR A 24 -1.15 2.84 -8.05
CA THR A 24 -0.80 3.64 -6.89
C THR A 24 -1.81 3.37 -5.78
N VAL A 25 -1.34 2.83 -4.67
CA VAL A 25 -2.12 2.49 -3.48
C VAL A 25 -1.91 3.58 -2.45
N PHE A 26 -2.99 4.25 -2.06
CA PHE A 26 -3.00 5.27 -1.02
C PHE A 26 -3.34 4.62 0.32
N TYR A 27 -2.56 4.94 1.35
CA TYR A 27 -2.74 4.36 2.67
C TYR A 27 -2.57 5.38 3.78
N THR A 28 -3.29 5.20 4.88
CA THR A 28 -3.08 5.93 6.13
C THR A 28 -2.58 4.98 7.21
N VAL A 29 -1.83 5.53 8.16
CA VAL A 29 -1.27 4.79 9.30
C VAL A 29 -1.73 5.49 10.56
N TYR A 30 -2.42 4.75 11.42
CA TYR A 30 -2.71 5.22 12.77
C TYR A 30 -1.46 5.09 13.63
N GLY A 31 -0.91 6.22 14.08
CA GLY A 31 0.34 6.26 14.84
C GLY A 31 1.10 7.57 14.64
N ASP A 32 2.31 7.61 15.16
CA ASP A 32 3.25 8.73 15.01
C ASP A 32 4.10 8.60 13.72
N ASP A 33 5.08 9.48 13.57
CA ASP A 33 5.96 9.48 12.40
C ASP A 33 6.89 8.26 12.33
N GLU A 34 7.25 7.66 13.47
CA GLU A 34 8.02 6.41 13.49
C GLU A 34 7.16 5.24 13.00
N ASP A 35 5.89 5.18 13.42
CA ASP A 35 4.92 4.21 12.91
C ASP A 35 4.70 4.36 11.40
N ARG A 36 4.59 5.60 10.90
CA ARG A 36 4.47 5.89 9.46
C ARG A 36 5.70 5.43 8.68
N ALA A 37 6.90 5.73 9.19
CA ALA A 37 8.15 5.31 8.55
C ALA A 37 8.32 3.78 8.55
N SER A 38 7.99 3.13 9.66
CA SER A 38 8.00 1.67 9.80
C SER A 38 7.01 1.01 8.84
N ALA A 39 5.79 1.55 8.75
CA ALA A 39 4.78 1.06 7.81
C ALA A 39 5.21 1.24 6.34
N ALA A 40 5.79 2.39 5.99
CA ALA A 40 6.32 2.64 4.65
C ALA A 40 7.40 1.61 4.27
N ALA A 41 8.36 1.38 5.17
CA ALA A 41 9.40 0.37 4.96
C ALA A 41 8.81 -1.05 4.87
N GLY A 42 7.82 -1.36 5.71
CA GLY A 42 7.08 -2.62 5.68
C GLY A 42 6.40 -2.87 4.34
N LEU A 43 5.64 -1.90 3.83
CA LEU A 43 4.94 -1.97 2.54
C LEU A 43 5.91 -2.13 1.37
N GLU A 44 7.00 -1.37 1.35
CA GLU A 44 8.01 -1.50 0.29
C GLU A 44 8.71 -2.86 0.34
N SER A 45 9.02 -3.38 1.54
CA SER A 45 9.60 -4.72 1.68
C SER A 45 8.64 -5.84 1.25
N ALA A 46 7.33 -5.65 1.47
CA ALA A 46 6.29 -6.61 1.13
C ALA A 46 5.79 -6.49 -0.31
N LYS A 47 6.23 -5.47 -1.08
CA LYS A 47 5.75 -5.13 -2.43
C LYS A 47 5.71 -6.32 -3.39
N GLY A 48 6.73 -7.18 -3.39
CA GLY A 48 6.78 -8.37 -4.25
C GLY A 48 5.71 -9.41 -3.89
N ILE A 49 5.50 -9.65 -2.59
CA ILE A 49 4.49 -10.58 -2.07
C ILE A 49 3.10 -10.01 -2.36
N LEU A 50 2.86 -8.74 -2.05
CA LEU A 50 1.59 -8.04 -2.29
C LEU A 50 1.24 -8.06 -3.79
N ARG A 51 2.21 -7.79 -4.66
CA ARG A 51 2.01 -7.91 -6.12
C ARG A 51 1.62 -9.33 -6.51
N SER A 52 2.28 -10.35 -5.97
CA SER A 52 1.97 -11.75 -6.29
C SER A 52 0.55 -12.12 -5.87
N GLU A 53 0.12 -11.70 -4.67
CA GLU A 53 -1.23 -11.93 -4.17
C GLU A 53 -2.30 -11.17 -4.98
N VAL A 54 -2.03 -9.92 -5.37
CA VAL A 54 -2.93 -9.16 -6.26
C VAL A 54 -3.10 -9.87 -7.60
N GLY A 55 -2.02 -10.37 -8.20
CA GLY A 55 -2.08 -11.14 -9.44
C GLY A 55 -2.94 -12.40 -9.30
N ARG A 56 -2.76 -13.13 -8.19
CA ARG A 56 -3.51 -14.35 -7.88
C ARG A 56 -4.99 -14.08 -7.65
N ALA A 57 -5.32 -13.00 -6.93
CA ALA A 57 -6.70 -12.65 -6.57
C ALA A 57 -7.47 -12.01 -7.73
N ALA A 58 -6.83 -11.14 -8.51
CA ALA A 58 -7.48 -10.42 -9.61
C ALA A 58 -7.54 -11.23 -10.92
N GLY A 59 -6.76 -12.32 -11.04
CA GLY A 59 -6.73 -13.15 -12.24
C GLY A 59 -6.18 -12.43 -13.48
N VAL A 60 -5.36 -11.40 -13.29
CA VAL A 60 -4.84 -10.56 -14.37
C VAL A 60 -3.62 -11.19 -15.05
N LYS A 61 -3.55 -11.09 -16.38
CA LYS A 61 -2.40 -11.56 -17.17
C LYS A 61 -1.11 -10.82 -16.81
N PHE A 62 -1.24 -9.52 -16.54
CA PHE A 62 -0.15 -8.67 -16.09
C PHE A 62 -0.55 -8.01 -14.79
N THR A 63 0.14 -8.35 -13.71
CA THR A 63 -0.05 -7.65 -12.46
C THR A 63 0.63 -6.28 -12.53
N PRO A 64 -0.08 -5.19 -12.20
CA PRO A 64 0.52 -3.86 -12.16
C PRO A 64 1.70 -3.82 -11.17
N THR A 65 2.62 -2.90 -11.42
CA THR A 65 3.59 -2.48 -10.41
C THR A 65 2.87 -1.68 -9.34
N LEU A 66 3.04 -2.05 -8.08
CA LEU A 66 2.42 -1.36 -6.94
C LEU A 66 3.33 -0.23 -6.45
N THR A 67 2.78 0.96 -6.25
CA THR A 67 3.45 2.09 -5.60
C THR A 67 2.64 2.51 -4.39
N PHE A 68 3.28 2.71 -3.24
CA PHE A 68 2.58 3.09 -2.01
C PHE A 68 2.78 4.57 -1.71
N VAL A 69 1.68 5.28 -1.46
CA VAL A 69 1.68 6.70 -1.12
C VAL A 69 0.92 6.90 0.17
N ALA A 70 1.56 7.52 1.17
CA ALA A 70 0.87 7.89 2.39
C ALA A 70 -0.16 8.98 2.06
N ASP A 71 -1.39 8.75 2.48
CA ASP A 71 -2.47 9.71 2.37
C ASP A 71 -2.19 10.86 3.34
N ALA A 72 -2.08 12.08 2.82
CA ALA A 72 -2.01 13.26 3.64
C ALA A 72 -3.43 13.53 4.15
N LEU A 73 -3.85 12.83 5.21
CA LEU A 73 -5.02 13.25 5.96
C LEU A 73 -4.78 14.73 6.33
N PRO A 74 -5.68 15.66 5.94
CA PRO A 74 -5.54 17.04 6.37
C PRO A 74 -5.58 17.04 7.90
N GLU A 75 -4.55 17.57 8.54
CA GLU A 75 -4.44 17.53 10.00
C GLU A 75 -5.55 18.30 10.74
N ASN A 76 -6.48 18.95 10.05
CA ASN A 76 -7.58 19.68 10.70
C ASN A 76 -8.82 19.75 9.80
N ALA A 77 -9.98 19.34 10.34
CA ALA A 77 -11.29 19.92 10.05
C ALA A 77 -12.09 19.99 11.33
#